data_AF-A0A519E8R8-F1
#
_entry.id   AF-A0A519E8R8-F1
#
_cell.length_a   1.000
_cell.length_b   1.000
_cell.length_c   1.000
_cell.angle_alpha   90.00
_cell.angle_beta   90.00
_cell.angle_gamma   90.00
#
_symmetry.space_group_name_H-M   'P 1'
#
loop_
_entity.id
_entity.type
_entity.pdbx_description
1 polymer ?
#
loop_
_entity_poly.entity_id
_entity_poly.type
_entity_poly.pdbx_seq_one_letter_code
_entity_poly.pdbx_strand_id
1 'polypeptide(L)'
;MHGRDADFPRFHDAHFSKEWVYLHSQDLQKMQVTELKIQQTPPALKFSTGQDEYEIPALWLREKTQDPESTDTNTRQRLFDSHLIDPDVQLTEVEPLLQGRVRIAFSDGHSAHYTTEYLLAEIVDADHTPAAIAWDSSLDQQLIRHDWRALSDSKAFEAALMAYLQYGYIVLANVPNTPEQVLEVGRKFGYVKETNFGTYFEVRSKPNANDLAYSTVALGPHTDNPYRDPVPGIQLLHCLVNETSGGLSTMVDSVKVVDALMQEDLAGYMLLKNTPVRFRFVDKGVELTTRRPMIKTDETGHTLGVHYSPRLDSLPLLGADEIRAFHKARKRLAELFNHPNYEVRFRLAAGELMFFDNSRVLHGRTSFNPSEGARHLQGCYIDLDGPRERLSEIIKGSKQTEEAA
;
A
#
# COMPACT_ATOMS: atom_id res chain seq x y z
N MET A 1 -32.85 11.47 45.36
CA MET A 1 -31.88 10.36 45.25
C MET A 1 -30.78 10.83 44.33
N HIS A 2 -29.55 10.89 44.87
CA HIS A 2 -28.37 11.42 44.20
C HIS A 2 -27.90 10.53 43.04
N GLY A 3 -27.63 11.15 41.89
CA GLY A 3 -26.75 10.63 40.85
C GLY A 3 -25.79 11.75 40.48
N ARG A 4 -24.51 11.57 40.78
CA ARG A 4 -23.43 12.52 40.54
C ARG A 4 -23.07 12.49 39.05
N ASP A 5 -23.21 13.62 38.37
CA ASP A 5 -22.51 13.86 37.11
C ASP A 5 -21.01 14.02 37.42
N ALA A 6 -20.20 13.17 36.83
CA ALA A 6 -18.76 13.28 36.87
C ALA A 6 -18.32 14.33 35.85
N ASP A 7 -17.93 15.51 36.35
CA ASP A 7 -17.21 16.52 35.58
C ASP A 7 -15.87 15.93 35.09
N PHE A 8 -15.78 15.67 33.78
CA PHE A 8 -14.49 15.48 33.13
C PHE A 8 -13.80 16.85 32.99
N PRO A 9 -12.53 17.00 33.38
CA PRO A 9 -11.82 18.25 33.18
C PRO A 9 -11.70 18.52 31.67
N ARG A 10 -12.28 19.63 31.22
CA ARG A 10 -11.96 20.20 29.91
C ARG A 10 -10.52 20.71 29.99
N PHE A 11 -9.62 20.08 29.23
CA PHE A 11 -8.27 20.59 29.03
C PHE A 11 -8.37 21.96 28.33
N HIS A 12 -8.20 23.02 29.11
CA HIS A 12 -7.98 24.37 28.60
C HIS A 12 -6.48 24.58 28.37
N ASP A 13 -6.15 25.02 27.16
CA ASP A 13 -5.01 25.86 26.79
C ASP A 13 -3.68 25.61 27.51
N ALA A 14 -2.94 24.61 27.03
CA ALA A 14 -1.48 24.66 27.06
C ALA A 14 -1.01 25.29 25.75
N HIS A 15 -0.24 26.38 25.86
CA HIS A 15 0.49 26.99 24.75
C HIS A 15 1.47 25.97 24.15
N PHE A 16 1.01 25.17 23.19
CA PHE A 16 1.91 24.50 22.25
C PHE A 16 2.55 25.60 21.40
N SER A 17 3.88 25.70 21.44
CA SER A 17 4.61 26.55 20.52
C SER A 17 4.23 26.13 19.10
N LYS A 18 3.90 27.12 18.26
CA LYS A 18 3.43 26.95 16.88
C LYS A 18 4.46 26.32 15.92
N GLU A 19 5.62 25.88 16.40
CA GLU A 19 6.73 25.37 15.58
C GLU A 19 6.71 23.85 15.38
N TRP A 20 6.01 23.08 16.21
CA TRP A 20 5.96 21.61 16.11
C TRP A 20 4.65 21.07 15.53
N VAL A 21 3.96 21.85 14.70
CA VAL A 21 2.74 21.41 14.01
C VAL A 21 3.12 20.35 12.98
N TYR A 22 3.12 19.08 13.42
CA TYR A 22 3.04 17.86 12.61
C TYR A 22 3.79 17.92 11.27
N LEU A 23 5.12 17.88 11.33
CA LEU A 23 5.93 17.45 10.18
C LEU A 23 5.61 15.97 9.93
N HIS A 24 4.68 15.68 9.02
CA HIS A 24 4.40 14.32 8.59
C HIS A 24 5.65 13.76 7.89
N SER A 25 5.92 12.46 7.98
CA SER A 25 7.09 11.83 7.33
C SER A 25 7.16 12.14 5.82
N GLN A 26 6.01 12.32 5.16
CA GLN A 26 5.93 12.74 3.75
C GLN A 26 6.34 14.21 3.50
N ASP A 27 6.18 15.10 4.49
CA ASP A 27 6.66 16.49 4.42
C ASP A 27 8.17 16.56 4.70
N LEU A 28 8.69 15.71 5.60
CA LEU A 28 10.13 15.55 5.85
C LEU A 28 10.87 14.93 4.67
N GLN A 29 10.28 13.97 3.95
CA GLN A 29 10.84 13.42 2.71
C GLN A 29 10.95 14.47 1.58
N LYS A 30 10.12 15.53 1.61
CA LYS A 30 10.20 16.68 0.69
C LYS A 30 11.15 17.77 1.18
N MET A 31 11.35 17.87 2.49
CA MET A 31 12.37 18.75 3.06
C MET A 31 13.73 18.18 2.72
N GLN A 32 14.52 18.91 1.93
CA GLN A 32 15.92 18.56 1.69
C GLN A 32 16.68 18.73 3.01
N VAL A 33 16.67 17.71 3.87
CA VAL A 33 17.50 17.72 5.07
C VAL A 33 18.95 17.67 4.60
N THR A 34 19.67 18.78 4.77
CA THR A 34 20.98 18.98 4.13
C THR A 34 22.14 18.59 5.04
N GLU A 35 22.00 18.76 6.35
CA GLU A 35 23.10 18.56 7.30
C GLU A 35 22.61 18.50 8.76
N LEU A 36 23.43 17.87 9.61
CA LEU A 36 23.34 17.99 11.08
C LEU A 36 24.28 19.07 11.59
N LYS A 37 23.79 19.88 12.53
CA LYS A 37 24.55 20.91 13.23
C LYS A 37 24.70 20.53 14.69
N ILE A 38 25.95 20.52 15.15
CA ILE A 38 26.32 20.19 16.53
C ILE A 38 26.61 21.48 17.28
N GLN A 39 25.95 21.68 18.41
CA GLN A 39 26.16 22.80 19.32
C GLN A 39 26.60 22.24 20.68
N GLN A 40 27.78 22.65 21.16
CA GLN A 40 28.33 22.14 22.43
C GLN A 40 27.78 22.89 23.66
N THR A 41 27.48 24.18 23.52
CA THR A 41 27.07 25.03 24.65
C THR A 41 25.96 26.04 24.26
N PRO A 42 24.73 25.93 24.82
CA PRO A 42 24.22 24.73 25.51
C PRO A 42 24.24 23.50 24.57
N PRO A 43 24.36 22.28 25.08
CA PRO A 43 24.38 21.07 24.26
C PRO A 43 23.09 20.93 23.44
N ALA A 44 23.21 20.89 22.11
CA ALA A 44 22.09 20.69 21.20
C ALA A 44 22.57 20.01 19.91
N LEU A 45 21.67 19.23 19.31
CA LEU A 45 21.84 18.70 17.96
C LEU A 45 20.67 19.21 17.11
N LYS A 46 20.94 19.72 15.92
CA LYS A 46 19.93 20.29 15.02
C LYS A 46 20.07 19.71 13.62
N PHE A 47 18.99 19.69 12.84
CA PHE A 47 19.05 19.45 11.40
C PHE A 47 18.60 20.68 10.63
N SER A 48 19.19 20.87 9.44
CA SER A 48 18.85 21.97 8.53
C SER A 48 18.06 21.45 7.33
N THR A 49 17.06 22.22 6.89
CA THR A 49 16.30 21.97 5.66
C THR A 49 16.72 22.90 4.51
N GLY A 50 17.85 23.60 4.68
CA GLY A 50 18.31 24.67 3.80
C GLY A 50 17.59 26.02 4.02
N GLN A 51 16.36 26.01 4.53
CA GLN A 51 15.59 27.22 4.87
C GLN A 51 15.54 27.47 6.37
N ASP A 52 15.27 26.42 7.15
CA ASP A 52 15.12 26.49 8.60
C ASP A 52 15.99 25.43 9.31
N GLU A 53 16.29 25.71 10.58
CA GLU A 53 16.97 24.79 11.49
C GLU A 53 16.00 24.29 12.57
N TYR A 54 16.05 22.99 12.84
CA TYR A 54 15.18 22.32 13.80
C TYR A 54 16.02 21.59 14.83
N GLU A 55 15.78 21.85 16.11
CA GLU A 55 16.43 21.14 17.21
C GLU A 55 15.87 19.72 17.35
N ILE A 56 16.76 18.73 17.46
CA ILE A 56 16.38 17.33 17.62
C ILE A 56 16.15 17.07 19.12
N PRO A 57 14.95 16.61 19.52
CA PRO A 57 14.65 16.38 20.93
C PRO A 57 15.59 15.34 21.58
N ALA A 58 16.07 15.65 22.79
CA ALA A 58 16.91 14.75 23.59
C ALA A 58 16.27 13.38 23.80
N LEU A 59 14.96 13.34 24.10
CA LEU A 59 14.19 12.10 24.24
C LEU A 59 14.25 11.22 22.98
N TRP A 60 14.10 11.82 21.79
CA TRP A 60 14.17 11.11 20.52
C TRP A 60 15.58 10.53 20.29
N LEU A 61 16.63 11.31 20.53
CA LEU A 61 18.02 10.83 20.44
C LEU A 61 18.28 9.68 21.40
N ARG A 62 17.81 9.80 22.65
CA ARG A 62 17.97 8.80 23.71
C ARG A 62 17.32 7.46 23.36
N GLU A 63 16.16 7.50 22.71
CA GLU A 63 15.42 6.33 22.25
C GLU A 63 16.10 5.61 21.07
N LYS A 64 16.89 6.34 20.27
CA LYS A 64 17.59 5.84 19.08
C LYS A 64 19.02 5.36 19.38
N THR A 65 19.35 5.14 20.64
CA THR A 65 20.67 4.64 21.05
C THR A 65 21.04 3.34 20.31
N GLN A 66 22.28 3.27 19.82
CA GLN A 66 22.87 2.06 19.24
C GLN A 66 23.88 1.41 20.20
N ASP A 67 23.90 1.85 21.46
CA ASP A 67 24.74 1.26 22.49
C ASP A 67 24.43 -0.25 22.69
N PRO A 68 25.43 -1.15 22.72
CA PRO A 68 25.20 -2.59 22.82
C PRO A 68 24.51 -3.07 24.12
N GLU A 69 24.52 -2.27 25.20
CA GLU A 69 23.77 -2.60 26.42
C GLU A 69 22.28 -2.24 26.29
N SER A 70 21.94 -1.33 25.37
CA SER A 70 20.59 -0.85 25.13
C SER A 70 19.94 -1.39 23.86
N THR A 71 20.74 -1.92 22.92
CA THR A 71 20.29 -2.37 21.59
C THR A 71 21.02 -3.65 21.20
N ASP A 72 20.26 -4.70 20.88
CA ASP A 72 20.81 -5.97 20.42
C ASP A 72 21.54 -5.80 19.09
N THR A 73 22.81 -6.20 19.02
CA THR A 73 23.67 -5.93 17.86
C THR A 73 23.30 -6.76 16.62
N ASN A 74 22.55 -7.86 16.79
CA ASN A 74 22.14 -8.74 15.69
C ASN A 74 20.81 -8.27 15.07
N THR A 75 19.81 -8.05 15.91
CA THR A 75 18.42 -7.75 15.51
C THR A 75 18.15 -6.26 15.42
N ARG A 76 19.00 -5.43 16.05
CA ARG A 76 18.80 -3.99 16.26
C ARG A 76 17.55 -3.67 17.07
N GLN A 77 17.01 -4.64 17.80
CA GLN A 77 15.90 -4.41 18.73
C GLN A 77 16.40 -3.77 20.02
N ARG A 78 15.58 -2.89 20.61
CA ARG A 78 15.87 -2.31 21.92
C ARG A 78 15.80 -3.39 22.99
N LEU A 79 16.73 -3.33 23.94
CA LEU A 79 16.79 -4.18 25.14
C LEU A 79 16.03 -3.56 26.32
N PHE A 80 15.30 -2.47 26.07
CA PHE A 80 14.53 -1.74 27.05
C PHE A 80 13.22 -1.25 26.45
N ASP A 81 12.25 -1.00 27.33
CA ASP A 81 10.98 -0.40 26.99
C ASP A 81 11.12 1.12 26.84
N SER A 82 10.91 1.67 25.64
CA SER A 82 11.18 3.08 25.35
C SER A 82 10.31 4.06 26.16
N HIS A 83 9.10 3.64 26.54
CA HIS A 83 8.18 4.42 27.37
C HIS A 83 8.65 4.59 28.83
N LEU A 84 9.76 3.94 29.23
CA LEU A 84 10.39 4.12 30.53
C LEU A 84 11.49 5.20 30.53
N ILE A 85 11.87 5.75 29.37
CA ILE A 85 12.78 6.91 29.34
C ILE A 85 12.07 8.10 29.99
N ASP A 86 12.78 8.82 30.86
CA ASP A 86 12.29 10.07 31.45
C ASP A 86 11.88 11.05 30.33
N PRO A 87 10.61 11.48 30.26
CA PRO A 87 10.16 12.41 29.21
C PRO A 87 10.90 13.75 29.24
N ASP A 88 11.48 14.12 30.37
CA ASP A 88 12.24 15.35 30.55
C ASP A 88 13.76 15.15 30.38
N VAL A 89 14.22 14.00 29.86
CA VAL A 89 15.64 13.74 29.60
C VAL A 89 16.26 14.87 28.76
N GLN A 90 17.41 15.38 29.20
CA GLN A 90 18.13 16.48 28.55
C GLN A 90 19.47 16.01 28.01
N LEU A 91 19.97 16.73 27.00
CA LEU A 91 21.37 16.58 26.57
C LEU A 91 22.28 17.25 27.60
N THR A 92 23.22 16.49 28.17
CA THR A 92 24.25 17.02 29.06
C THR A 92 25.54 17.32 28.31
N GLU A 93 25.77 16.64 27.17
CA GLU A 93 26.95 16.83 26.33
C GLU A 93 26.68 16.35 24.89
N VAL A 94 27.21 17.09 23.91
CA VAL A 94 27.26 16.66 22.50
C VAL A 94 28.66 16.93 21.99
N GLU A 95 29.42 15.87 21.71
CA GLU A 95 30.83 15.94 21.31
C GLU A 95 31.00 15.43 19.87
N PRO A 96 31.37 16.29 18.91
CA PRO A 96 31.71 15.84 17.57
C PRO A 96 32.98 15.00 17.59
N LEU A 97 32.95 13.87 16.89
CA LEU A 97 34.07 12.95 16.74
C LEU A 97 34.47 12.86 15.26
N LEU A 98 35.60 12.18 15.01
CA LEU A 98 36.06 11.93 13.64
C LEU A 98 35.10 11.04 12.86
N GLN A 99 35.08 11.21 11.54
CA GLN A 99 34.33 10.38 10.59
C GLN A 99 32.80 10.42 10.79
N GLY A 100 32.23 11.62 10.96
CA GLY A 100 30.78 11.77 11.07
C GLY A 100 30.18 11.15 12.33
N ARG A 101 30.99 10.94 13.38
CA ARG A 101 30.49 10.42 14.66
C ARG A 101 30.21 11.54 15.64
N VAL A 102 29.26 11.30 16.54
CA VAL A 102 28.95 12.21 17.65
C VAL A 102 28.73 11.37 18.91
N ARG A 103 29.36 11.76 20.02
CA ARG A 103 29.02 11.23 21.34
C ARG A 103 27.98 12.13 21.97
N ILE A 104 26.89 11.55 22.46
CA ILE A 104 25.79 12.27 23.09
C ILE A 104 25.59 11.69 24.49
N ALA A 105 25.61 12.56 25.51
CA ALA A 105 25.34 12.20 26.89
C ALA A 105 24.01 12.83 27.36
N PHE A 106 23.32 12.11 28.24
CA PHE A 106 21.96 12.41 28.68
C PHE A 106 21.89 12.59 30.20
N SER A 107 20.87 13.27 30.68
CA SER A 107 20.67 13.56 32.12
C SER A 107 20.30 12.33 32.96
N ASP A 108 19.89 11.23 32.34
CA ASP A 108 19.62 9.94 33.00
C ASP A 108 20.92 9.12 33.24
N GLY A 109 22.07 9.66 32.85
CA GLY A 109 23.38 9.02 32.97
C GLY A 109 23.77 8.18 31.75
N HIS A 110 22.90 8.04 30.75
CA HIS A 110 23.22 7.34 29.50
C HIS A 110 24.19 8.17 28.65
N SER A 111 25.06 7.49 27.90
CA SER A 111 25.92 8.12 26.89
C SER A 111 26.18 7.12 25.77
N ALA A 112 26.04 7.55 24.52
CA ALA A 112 26.22 6.67 23.37
C ALA A 112 26.87 7.39 22.19
N HIS A 113 27.41 6.60 21.26
CA HIS A 113 27.96 7.06 19.99
C HIS A 113 26.92 6.88 18.88
N TYR A 114 26.81 7.89 18.04
CA TYR A 114 25.92 7.91 16.88
C TYR A 114 26.73 8.28 15.64
N THR A 115 26.30 7.83 14.47
CA THR A 115 26.76 8.38 13.19
C THR A 115 25.78 9.43 12.70
N THR A 116 26.29 10.50 12.10
CA THR A 116 25.47 11.55 11.51
C THR A 116 24.60 11.01 10.38
N GLU A 117 25.11 10.03 9.64
CA GLU A 117 24.41 9.34 8.57
C GLU A 117 23.20 8.55 9.09
N TYR A 118 23.34 7.85 10.23
CA TYR A 118 22.24 7.13 10.86
C TYR A 118 21.15 8.10 11.33
N LEU A 119 21.53 9.16 12.05
CA LEU A 119 20.58 10.14 12.56
C LEU A 119 19.85 10.85 11.41
N LEU A 120 20.55 11.22 10.34
CA LEU A 120 19.93 11.79 9.14
C LEU A 120 18.95 10.83 8.48
N ALA A 121 19.32 9.55 8.34
CA ALA A 121 18.43 8.54 7.75
C ALA A 121 17.14 8.35 8.57
N GLU A 122 17.23 8.39 9.89
CA GLU A 122 16.08 8.30 10.81
C GLU A 122 15.22 9.57 10.79
N ILE A 123 15.81 10.75 10.56
CA ILE A 123 15.06 12.02 10.43
C ILE A 123 14.30 12.06 9.12
N VAL A 124 14.94 11.66 8.01
CA VAL A 124 14.32 11.64 6.68
C VAL A 124 13.29 10.51 6.58
N ASP A 125 13.38 9.48 7.43
CA ASP A 125 12.57 8.26 7.37
C ASP A 125 12.58 7.70 5.94
N ALA A 126 13.80 7.45 5.44
CA ALA A 126 14.05 7.13 4.04
C ALA A 126 13.43 5.78 3.66
N ASP A 127 12.16 5.80 3.22
CA ASP A 127 11.52 4.66 2.57
C ASP A 127 12.07 4.53 1.15
N HIS A 128 12.72 3.41 0.87
CA HIS A 128 13.25 3.10 -0.46
C HIS A 128 12.16 2.58 -1.42
N THR A 129 10.92 2.44 -0.95
CA THR A 129 9.76 2.12 -1.78
C THR A 129 9.48 3.29 -2.73
N PRO A 130 9.30 3.05 -4.04
CA PRO A 130 8.99 4.13 -4.96
C PRO A 130 7.59 4.69 -4.67
N ALA A 131 7.44 6.01 -4.86
CA ALA A 131 6.14 6.65 -4.76
C ALA A 131 5.17 6.09 -5.80
N ALA A 132 3.93 5.85 -5.38
CA ALA A 132 2.84 5.45 -6.28
C ALA A 132 2.55 6.55 -7.30
N ILE A 133 2.32 6.17 -8.56
CA ILE A 133 1.97 7.07 -9.65
C ILE A 133 0.56 6.73 -10.15
N ALA A 134 -0.39 7.64 -9.95
CA ALA A 134 -1.74 7.49 -10.44
C ALA A 134 -1.79 7.55 -11.98
N TRP A 135 -2.56 6.67 -12.62
CA TRP A 135 -2.58 6.54 -14.09
C TRP A 135 -3.98 6.44 -14.69
N ASP A 136 -4.08 6.68 -15.98
CA ASP A 136 -5.29 6.54 -16.78
C ASP A 136 -5.01 5.72 -18.06
N SER A 137 -5.92 5.74 -19.04
CA SER A 137 -5.78 4.96 -20.28
C SER A 137 -4.52 5.27 -21.09
N SER A 138 -3.83 6.39 -20.85
CA SER A 138 -2.60 6.76 -21.55
C SER A 138 -1.34 6.09 -20.99
N LEU A 139 -1.45 5.22 -19.97
CA LEU A 139 -0.30 4.53 -19.38
C LEU A 139 0.44 3.71 -20.45
N ASP A 140 1.75 3.95 -20.59
CA ASP A 140 2.61 3.15 -21.46
C ASP A 140 2.70 1.71 -20.94
N GLN A 141 2.11 0.79 -21.72
CA GLN A 141 2.04 -0.62 -21.36
C GLN A 141 3.41 -1.32 -21.36
N GLN A 142 4.46 -0.71 -21.91
CA GLN A 142 5.81 -1.24 -21.82
C GLN A 142 6.38 -1.14 -20.40
N LEU A 143 5.96 -0.15 -19.61
CA LEU A 143 6.43 0.07 -18.24
C LEU A 143 5.95 -1.00 -17.26
N ILE A 144 4.85 -1.68 -17.59
CA ILE A 144 4.21 -2.69 -16.74
C ILE A 144 4.44 -4.12 -17.25
N ARG A 145 5.10 -4.29 -18.41
CA ARG A 145 5.33 -5.61 -19.03
C ARG A 145 6.74 -6.08 -18.74
N HIS A 146 6.86 -7.25 -18.12
CA HIS A 146 8.14 -7.87 -17.80
C HIS A 146 8.19 -9.32 -18.27
N ASP A 147 9.39 -9.83 -18.59
CA ASP A 147 9.59 -11.24 -18.95
C ASP A 147 9.89 -12.06 -17.68
N TRP A 148 9.03 -13.04 -17.38
CA TRP A 148 9.21 -13.96 -16.26
C TRP A 148 10.58 -14.65 -16.26
N ARG A 149 11.08 -15.03 -17.45
CA ARG A 149 12.37 -15.74 -17.60
C ARG A 149 13.56 -14.88 -17.22
N ALA A 150 13.43 -13.55 -17.31
CA ALA A 150 14.47 -12.63 -16.94
C ALA A 150 14.52 -12.37 -15.42
N LEU A 151 13.46 -12.67 -14.67
CA LEU A 151 13.36 -12.32 -13.25
C LEU A 151 14.25 -13.16 -12.32
N SER A 152 15.05 -14.09 -12.85
CA SER A 152 16.18 -14.67 -12.09
C SER A 152 17.34 -13.68 -11.94
N ASP A 153 17.44 -12.68 -12.82
CA ASP A 153 18.35 -11.55 -12.67
C ASP A 153 17.81 -10.53 -11.67
N SER A 154 18.67 -10.08 -10.76
CA SER A 154 18.28 -9.18 -9.66
C SER A 154 17.77 -7.82 -10.16
N LYS A 155 18.39 -7.25 -11.21
CA LYS A 155 18.00 -5.95 -11.76
C LYS A 155 16.66 -6.03 -12.49
N ALA A 156 16.46 -7.09 -13.26
CA ALA A 156 15.18 -7.33 -13.92
C ALA A 156 14.04 -7.53 -12.91
N PHE A 157 14.32 -8.24 -11.80
CA PHE A 157 13.34 -8.43 -10.73
C PHE A 157 13.05 -7.16 -9.96
N GLU A 158 14.09 -6.38 -9.61
CA GLU A 158 13.94 -5.05 -9.01
C GLU A 158 13.08 -4.13 -9.90
N ALA A 159 13.34 -4.08 -11.21
CA ALA A 159 12.54 -3.28 -12.14
C ALA A 159 11.06 -3.69 -12.15
N ALA A 160 10.77 -4.99 -12.07
CA ALA A 160 9.39 -5.48 -11.99
C ALA A 160 8.71 -5.13 -10.65
N LEU A 161 9.44 -5.20 -9.53
CA LEU A 161 8.96 -4.78 -8.21
C LEU A 161 8.68 -3.28 -8.19
N MET A 162 9.60 -2.47 -8.71
CA MET A 162 9.44 -1.01 -8.80
C MET A 162 8.23 -0.63 -9.65
N ALA A 163 8.06 -1.25 -10.82
CA ALA A 163 6.90 -1.01 -11.68
C ALA A 163 5.58 -1.37 -10.97
N TYR A 164 5.52 -2.52 -10.29
CA TYR A 164 4.36 -2.90 -9.50
C TYR A 164 4.07 -1.89 -8.38
N LEU A 165 5.08 -1.50 -7.60
CA LEU A 165 4.91 -0.57 -6.48
C LEU A 165 4.47 0.83 -6.94
N GLN A 166 4.92 1.27 -8.12
CA GLN A 166 4.51 2.54 -8.71
C GLN A 166 3.08 2.49 -9.27
N TYR A 167 2.77 1.51 -10.11
CA TYR A 167 1.53 1.49 -10.90
C TYR A 167 0.44 0.60 -10.31
N GLY A 168 0.75 -0.22 -9.31
CA GLY A 168 -0.20 -1.16 -8.69
C GLY A 168 -0.53 -2.37 -9.56
N TYR A 169 0.03 -2.52 -10.77
CA TYR A 169 -0.07 -3.75 -11.55
C TYR A 169 1.11 -3.95 -12.52
N ILE A 170 1.36 -5.21 -12.84
CA ILE A 170 2.27 -5.65 -13.91
C ILE A 170 1.68 -6.83 -14.67
N VAL A 171 2.19 -7.07 -15.87
CA VAL A 171 1.94 -8.27 -16.68
C VAL A 171 3.27 -8.98 -16.92
N LEU A 172 3.32 -10.25 -16.55
CA LEU A 172 4.46 -11.12 -16.77
C LEU A 172 4.21 -11.97 -18.01
N ALA A 173 5.08 -11.82 -19.01
CA ALA A 173 5.11 -12.67 -20.19
C ALA A 173 5.97 -13.92 -19.93
N ASN A 174 5.79 -14.94 -20.78
CA ASN A 174 6.61 -16.15 -20.79
C ASN A 174 6.61 -16.96 -19.48
N VAL A 175 5.55 -16.84 -18.68
CA VAL A 175 5.30 -17.71 -17.53
C VAL A 175 5.03 -19.14 -18.05
N PRO A 176 5.63 -20.20 -17.47
CA PRO A 176 5.40 -21.57 -17.91
C PRO A 176 3.91 -21.90 -17.97
N ASN A 177 3.44 -22.32 -19.14
CA ASN A 177 2.02 -22.61 -19.36
C ASN A 177 1.65 -24.02 -18.86
N THR A 178 1.80 -24.23 -17.55
CA THR A 178 1.47 -25.47 -16.84
C THR A 178 0.55 -25.15 -15.66
N PRO A 179 -0.29 -26.10 -15.21
CA PRO A 179 -1.12 -25.91 -14.03
C PRO A 179 -0.31 -25.49 -12.81
N GLU A 180 -0.92 -24.66 -11.96
CA GLU A 180 -0.41 -24.21 -10.66
C GLU A 180 0.81 -23.27 -10.72
N GLN A 181 1.29 -22.92 -11.92
CA GLN A 181 2.39 -21.96 -12.07
C GLN A 181 2.11 -20.59 -11.44
N VAL A 182 0.83 -20.22 -11.28
CA VAL A 182 0.41 -19.01 -10.55
C VAL A 182 0.91 -18.98 -9.10
N LEU A 183 1.04 -20.15 -8.46
CA LEU A 183 1.55 -20.27 -7.09
C LEU A 183 3.05 -20.01 -7.03
N GLU A 184 3.81 -20.51 -8.00
CA GLU A 184 5.26 -20.26 -8.10
C GLU A 184 5.55 -18.76 -8.31
N VAL A 185 4.76 -18.10 -9.15
CA VAL A 185 4.84 -16.64 -9.29
C VAL A 185 4.47 -15.95 -7.97
N GLY A 186 3.37 -16.35 -7.34
CA GLY A 186 2.95 -15.80 -6.03
C GLY A 186 4.05 -15.89 -4.98
N ARG A 187 4.74 -17.05 -4.87
CA ARG A 187 5.85 -17.27 -3.92
C ARG A 187 7.09 -16.43 -4.22
N LYS A 188 7.34 -16.10 -5.49
CA LYS A 188 8.46 -15.22 -5.85
C LYS A 188 8.24 -13.79 -5.36
N PHE A 189 7.00 -13.30 -5.39
CA PHE A 189 6.66 -11.93 -5.01
C PHE A 189 6.18 -11.78 -3.57
N GLY A 190 5.84 -12.86 -2.86
CA GLY A 190 5.35 -12.81 -1.49
C GLY A 190 4.90 -14.19 -1.00
N TYR A 191 3.84 -14.22 -0.20
CA TYR A 191 3.31 -15.45 0.39
C TYR A 191 1.87 -15.71 -0.07
N VAL A 192 1.60 -16.94 -0.52
CA VAL A 192 0.26 -17.34 -0.99
C VAL A 192 -0.74 -17.30 0.16
N LYS A 193 -1.82 -16.54 -0.05
CA LYS A 193 -2.94 -16.42 0.87
C LYS A 193 -4.02 -17.43 0.53
N GLU A 194 -4.17 -18.45 1.37
CA GLU A 194 -5.25 -19.43 1.23
C GLU A 194 -6.61 -18.84 1.64
N THR A 195 -7.66 -19.21 0.92
CA THR A 195 -9.05 -18.84 1.23
C THR A 195 -9.95 -20.08 1.15
N ASN A 196 -11.26 -19.93 1.38
CA ASN A 196 -12.20 -21.03 1.11
C ASN A 196 -12.28 -21.44 -0.37
N PHE A 197 -11.63 -20.71 -1.28
CA PHE A 197 -11.46 -21.12 -2.68
C PHE A 197 -10.18 -21.97 -2.91
N GLY A 198 -9.41 -22.23 -1.85
CA GLY A 198 -8.11 -22.92 -1.90
C GLY A 198 -6.92 -21.95 -1.95
N THR A 199 -5.74 -22.51 -2.21
CA THR A 199 -4.49 -21.76 -2.45
C THR A 199 -4.46 -21.12 -3.84
N TYR A 200 -5.20 -21.68 -4.79
CA TYR A 200 -5.52 -21.11 -6.08
C TYR A 200 -6.94 -21.50 -6.50
N PHE A 201 -7.49 -20.82 -7.50
CA PHE A 201 -8.83 -21.05 -8.02
C PHE A 201 -8.87 -21.04 -9.55
N GLU A 202 -9.95 -21.59 -10.10
CA GLU A 202 -10.12 -21.89 -11.52
C GLU A 202 -11.15 -20.97 -12.16
N VAL A 203 -10.76 -20.25 -13.22
CA VAL A 203 -11.65 -19.37 -14.01
C VAL A 203 -11.75 -19.93 -15.43
N ARG A 204 -12.79 -20.72 -15.68
CA ARG A 204 -12.95 -21.48 -16.94
C ARG A 204 -14.22 -21.08 -17.68
N SER A 205 -14.11 -20.80 -18.97
CA SER A 205 -15.26 -20.78 -19.87
C SER A 205 -15.12 -21.95 -20.83
N LYS A 206 -16.15 -22.80 -20.88
CA LYS A 206 -16.28 -23.86 -21.88
C LYS A 206 -17.54 -23.60 -22.73
N PRO A 207 -17.54 -23.98 -24.01
CA PRO A 207 -18.77 -24.04 -24.78
C PRO A 207 -19.83 -24.86 -24.01
N ASN A 208 -21.04 -24.31 -23.84
CA ASN A 208 -22.19 -24.95 -23.17
C ASN A 208 -22.11 -25.16 -21.64
N ALA A 209 -21.36 -24.35 -20.89
CA ALA A 209 -21.35 -24.40 -19.42
C ALA A 209 -22.62 -23.75 -18.79
N ASN A 210 -23.14 -24.33 -17.70
CA ASN A 210 -24.46 -24.02 -17.11
C ASN A 210 -24.40 -23.18 -15.82
N ASP A 211 -23.30 -22.43 -15.59
CA ASP A 211 -23.06 -21.67 -14.35
C ASP A 211 -22.76 -20.19 -14.63
N LEU A 212 -23.39 -19.29 -13.87
CA LEU A 212 -23.41 -17.84 -14.11
C LEU A 212 -22.08 -17.14 -13.76
N ALA A 213 -21.24 -17.75 -12.91
CA ALA A 213 -19.85 -17.32 -12.71
C ALA A 213 -18.98 -17.54 -13.97
N TYR A 214 -19.45 -18.38 -14.91
CA TYR A 214 -18.87 -18.64 -16.23
C TYR A 214 -19.64 -17.95 -17.37
N SER A 215 -20.44 -16.93 -17.06
CA SER A 215 -21.20 -16.17 -18.05
C SER A 215 -20.29 -15.39 -19.01
N THR A 216 -20.74 -15.20 -20.24
CA THR A 216 -20.01 -14.48 -21.32
C THR A 216 -20.24 -12.97 -21.31
N VAL A 217 -21.06 -12.52 -20.35
CA VAL A 217 -21.37 -11.12 -20.09
C VAL A 217 -20.11 -10.42 -19.57
N ALA A 218 -19.92 -9.18 -20.02
CA ALA A 218 -18.85 -8.33 -19.53
C ALA A 218 -18.86 -8.27 -18.00
N LEU A 219 -17.67 -8.37 -17.41
CA LEU A 219 -17.49 -8.14 -15.98
C LEU A 219 -16.90 -6.74 -15.85
N GLY A 220 -17.73 -5.79 -15.42
CA GLY A 220 -17.29 -4.41 -15.23
C GLY A 220 -16.21 -4.28 -14.13
N PRO A 221 -15.57 -3.11 -14.02
CA PRO A 221 -14.52 -2.86 -13.03
C PRO A 221 -14.98 -3.21 -11.61
N HIS A 222 -14.17 -3.99 -10.90
CA HIS A 222 -14.39 -4.35 -9.50
C HIS A 222 -13.07 -4.70 -8.80
N THR A 223 -13.14 -4.66 -7.47
CA THR A 223 -12.16 -5.26 -6.55
C THR A 223 -12.74 -6.54 -5.99
N ASP A 224 -11.90 -7.55 -5.84
CA ASP A 224 -12.33 -8.85 -5.35
C ASP A 224 -12.40 -8.91 -3.82
N ASN A 225 -13.34 -9.72 -3.35
CA ASN A 225 -13.44 -10.09 -1.95
C ASN A 225 -13.54 -8.91 -0.96
N PRO A 226 -14.24 -7.79 -1.26
CA PRO A 226 -14.36 -6.66 -0.32
C PRO A 226 -15.18 -7.01 0.93
N TYR A 227 -15.75 -8.22 1.00
CA TYR A 227 -16.42 -8.82 2.15
C TYR A 227 -15.47 -9.45 3.18
N ARG A 228 -14.17 -9.59 2.87
CA ARG A 228 -13.16 -10.13 3.80
C ARG A 228 -12.48 -9.01 4.58
N ASP A 229 -11.98 -9.35 5.76
CA ASP A 229 -11.13 -8.46 6.56
C ASP A 229 -9.96 -9.25 7.18
N PRO A 230 -8.70 -8.98 6.80
CA PRO A 230 -8.30 -8.08 5.72
C PRO A 230 -8.76 -8.57 4.33
N VAL A 231 -8.94 -7.63 3.39
CA VAL A 231 -9.17 -7.94 1.97
C VAL A 231 -7.89 -8.56 1.40
N PRO A 232 -7.97 -9.59 0.52
CA PRO A 232 -6.80 -10.10 -0.18
C PRO A 232 -6.07 -8.97 -0.91
N GLY A 233 -4.78 -8.84 -0.62
CA GLY A 233 -3.98 -7.68 -1.02
C GLY A 233 -3.74 -7.61 -2.52
N ILE A 234 -3.11 -8.64 -3.06
CA ILE A 234 -2.69 -8.73 -4.46
C ILE A 234 -3.37 -9.94 -5.08
N GLN A 235 -3.91 -9.77 -6.28
CA GLN A 235 -4.44 -10.86 -7.07
C GLN A 235 -3.52 -11.16 -8.26
N LEU A 236 -3.33 -12.46 -8.50
CA LEU A 236 -2.62 -12.99 -9.65
C LEU A 236 -3.61 -13.76 -10.51
N LEU A 237 -3.54 -13.58 -11.83
CA LEU A 237 -4.34 -14.33 -12.79
C LEU A 237 -3.46 -14.77 -13.96
N HIS A 238 -3.13 -16.07 -14.00
CA HIS A 238 -2.33 -16.72 -15.02
C HIS A 238 -3.22 -17.30 -16.12
N CYS A 239 -2.99 -16.91 -17.37
CA CYS A 239 -3.74 -17.44 -18.50
C CYS A 239 -3.12 -18.71 -19.04
N LEU A 240 -3.86 -19.83 -18.93
CA LEU A 240 -3.44 -21.11 -19.50
C LEU A 240 -3.94 -21.29 -20.94
N VAL A 241 -5.18 -20.87 -21.20
CA VAL A 241 -5.82 -20.95 -22.52
C VAL A 241 -6.61 -19.68 -22.78
N ASN A 242 -6.45 -19.09 -23.96
CA ASN A 242 -7.27 -17.99 -24.44
C ASN A 242 -7.43 -18.04 -25.96
N GLU A 243 -8.48 -18.70 -26.42
CA GLU A 243 -8.82 -18.88 -27.84
C GLU A 243 -9.93 -17.91 -28.30
N THR A 244 -10.42 -17.05 -27.42
CA THR A 244 -11.55 -16.14 -27.70
C THR A 244 -11.02 -14.80 -28.17
N SER A 245 -11.57 -14.19 -29.22
CA SER A 245 -11.14 -12.88 -29.74
C SER A 245 -11.47 -11.71 -28.80
N GLY A 246 -12.60 -11.79 -28.08
CA GLY A 246 -12.99 -10.87 -27.01
C GLY A 246 -12.38 -11.23 -25.65
N GLY A 247 -13.00 -10.74 -24.57
CA GLY A 247 -12.59 -11.14 -23.21
C GLY A 247 -11.26 -10.53 -22.79
N LEU A 248 -10.93 -9.39 -23.39
CA LEU A 248 -9.81 -8.53 -23.04
C LEU A 248 -9.91 -8.18 -21.56
N SER A 249 -8.80 -8.32 -20.83
CA SER A 249 -8.65 -7.83 -19.47
C SER A 249 -8.77 -6.31 -19.47
N THR A 250 -9.45 -5.78 -18.48
CA THR A 250 -9.59 -4.34 -18.26
C THR A 250 -8.99 -3.97 -16.91
N MET A 251 -8.22 -2.88 -16.85
CA MET A 251 -7.61 -2.36 -15.62
C MET A 251 -7.95 -0.87 -15.48
N VAL A 252 -8.28 -0.45 -14.26
CA VAL A 252 -8.61 0.95 -13.93
C VAL A 252 -7.96 1.32 -12.60
N ASP A 253 -7.20 2.42 -12.56
CA ASP A 253 -6.62 2.94 -11.32
C ASP A 253 -7.69 3.68 -10.50
N SER A 254 -8.03 3.15 -9.33
CA SER A 254 -8.99 3.82 -8.47
C SER A 254 -8.51 5.16 -7.95
N VAL A 255 -7.21 5.33 -7.71
CA VAL A 255 -6.67 6.58 -7.15
C VAL A 255 -6.92 7.72 -8.14
N LYS A 256 -6.59 7.52 -9.42
CA LYS A 256 -6.83 8.50 -10.48
C LYS A 256 -8.31 8.85 -10.65
N VAL A 257 -9.18 7.84 -10.60
CA VAL A 257 -10.63 8.04 -10.78
C VAL A 257 -11.26 8.72 -9.57
N VAL A 258 -10.86 8.34 -8.36
CA VAL A 258 -11.36 8.95 -7.13
C VAL A 258 -10.92 10.41 -7.03
N ASP A 259 -9.70 10.74 -7.45
CA ASP A 259 -9.24 12.14 -7.54
C ASP A 259 -10.10 12.96 -8.51
N ALA A 260 -10.46 12.39 -9.67
CA ALA A 260 -11.37 13.04 -10.61
C ALA A 260 -12.77 13.25 -10.00
N LEU A 261 -13.30 12.26 -9.28
CA LEU A 261 -14.56 12.40 -8.55
C LEU A 261 -14.47 13.49 -7.48
N MET A 262 -13.38 13.54 -6.72
CA MET A 262 -13.18 14.55 -5.67
C MET A 262 -13.16 15.97 -6.24
N GLN A 263 -12.56 16.16 -7.43
CA GLN A 263 -12.53 17.45 -8.13
C GLN A 263 -13.90 17.82 -8.72
N GLU A 264 -14.67 16.85 -9.21
CA GLU A 264 -15.97 17.06 -9.84
C GLU A 264 -17.13 17.22 -8.83
N ASP A 265 -17.14 16.39 -7.78
CA ASP A 265 -18.21 16.26 -6.79
C ASP A 265 -17.62 15.91 -5.41
N LEU A 266 -17.10 16.94 -4.72
CA LEU A 266 -16.55 16.79 -3.38
C LEU A 266 -17.56 16.23 -2.38
N ALA A 267 -18.85 16.59 -2.50
CA ALA A 267 -19.90 16.09 -1.61
C ALA A 267 -20.13 14.58 -1.82
N GLY A 268 -20.18 14.13 -3.08
CA GLY A 268 -20.25 12.72 -3.44
C GLY A 268 -19.04 11.93 -2.97
N TYR A 269 -17.83 12.47 -3.17
CA TYR A 269 -16.59 11.89 -2.63
C TYR A 269 -16.69 11.69 -1.10
N MET A 270 -17.09 12.72 -0.35
CA MET A 270 -17.21 12.64 1.11
C MET A 270 -18.25 11.61 1.55
N LEU A 271 -19.37 11.46 0.82
CA LEU A 271 -20.35 10.41 1.09
C LEU A 271 -19.75 9.01 0.92
N LEU A 272 -19.04 8.76 -0.19
CA LEU A 272 -18.46 7.45 -0.49
C LEU A 272 -17.26 7.09 0.41
N LYS A 273 -16.52 8.10 0.88
CA LYS A 273 -15.41 7.98 1.84
C LYS A 273 -15.88 7.72 3.27
N ASN A 274 -16.97 8.36 3.71
CA ASN A 274 -17.36 8.34 5.13
C ASN A 274 -18.52 7.40 5.44
N THR A 275 -19.24 6.89 4.44
CA THR A 275 -20.44 6.05 4.65
C THR A 275 -20.12 4.57 4.42
N PRO A 276 -20.13 3.73 5.47
CA PRO A 276 -19.91 2.30 5.29
C PRO A 276 -21.06 1.61 4.58
N VAL A 277 -20.75 0.82 3.55
CA VAL A 277 -21.69 -0.09 2.89
C VAL A 277 -21.43 -1.53 3.34
N ARG A 278 -22.47 -2.35 3.33
CA ARG A 278 -22.32 -3.78 3.64
C ARG A 278 -21.91 -4.52 2.37
N PHE A 279 -20.80 -5.26 2.46
CA PHE A 279 -20.42 -6.28 1.48
C PHE A 279 -20.78 -7.66 2.03
N ARG A 280 -21.35 -8.52 1.20
CA ARG A 280 -21.79 -9.87 1.59
C ARG A 280 -21.44 -10.90 0.51
N PHE A 281 -20.90 -12.03 0.95
CA PHE A 281 -20.72 -13.23 0.14
C PHE A 281 -21.34 -14.42 0.85
N VAL A 282 -22.07 -15.25 0.12
CA VAL A 282 -22.71 -16.46 0.62
C VAL A 282 -22.40 -17.59 -0.35
N ASP A 283 -21.89 -18.70 0.18
CA ASP A 283 -21.63 -19.94 -0.53
C ASP A 283 -21.97 -21.13 0.38
N LYS A 284 -21.84 -22.35 -0.15
CA LYS A 284 -22.18 -23.60 0.57
C LYS A 284 -21.35 -23.72 1.86
N GLY A 285 -21.99 -23.44 2.99
CA GLY A 285 -21.42 -23.58 4.33
C GLY A 285 -20.58 -22.39 4.80
N VAL A 286 -20.48 -21.30 4.02
CA VAL A 286 -19.73 -20.09 4.38
C VAL A 286 -20.55 -18.84 4.05
N GLU A 287 -20.67 -17.95 5.02
CA GLU A 287 -21.15 -16.58 4.82
C GLU A 287 -20.11 -15.60 5.38
N LEU A 288 -19.71 -14.64 4.56
CA LEU A 288 -18.80 -13.56 4.94
C LEU A 288 -19.50 -12.22 4.77
N THR A 289 -19.40 -11.36 5.77
CA THR A 289 -19.96 -10.02 5.76
C THR A 289 -18.98 -9.05 6.41
N THR A 290 -18.84 -7.87 5.83
CA THR A 290 -18.15 -6.73 6.45
C THR A 290 -18.88 -5.43 6.11
N ARG A 291 -18.56 -4.36 6.84
CA ARG A 291 -19.02 -3.00 6.55
C ARG A 291 -17.81 -2.09 6.48
N ARG A 292 -17.67 -1.38 5.37
CA ARG A 292 -16.59 -0.41 5.14
C ARG A 292 -17.00 0.62 4.09
N PRO A 293 -16.41 1.82 4.11
CA PRO A 293 -16.62 2.78 3.03
C PRO A 293 -16.14 2.24 1.68
N MET A 294 -16.64 2.85 0.60
CA MET A 294 -16.23 2.46 -0.75
C MET A 294 -14.85 3.02 -1.11
N ILE A 295 -14.47 4.18 -0.56
CA ILE A 295 -13.15 4.79 -0.75
C ILE A 295 -12.30 4.51 0.48
N LYS A 296 -11.11 3.93 0.27
CA LYS A 296 -10.13 3.68 1.32
C LYS A 296 -9.10 4.80 1.33
N THR A 297 -8.87 5.42 2.49
CA THR A 297 -7.82 6.42 2.68
C THR A 297 -6.84 6.01 3.77
N ASP A 298 -5.66 6.63 3.77
CA ASP A 298 -4.76 6.61 4.93
C ASP A 298 -5.26 7.56 6.03
N GLU A 299 -4.49 7.65 7.13
CA GLU A 299 -4.79 8.49 8.29
C GLU A 299 -4.73 10.00 7.98
N THR A 300 -4.00 10.38 6.93
CA THR A 300 -3.88 11.77 6.45
C THR A 300 -4.98 12.13 5.44
N GLY A 301 -5.77 11.13 5.01
CA GLY A 301 -6.88 11.28 4.10
C GLY A 301 -6.55 11.08 2.62
N HIS A 302 -5.32 10.67 2.27
CA HIS A 302 -4.96 10.32 0.89
C HIS A 302 -5.65 9.04 0.46
N THR A 303 -6.14 9.00 -0.78
CA THR A 303 -6.78 7.83 -1.35
C THR A 303 -5.77 6.70 -1.57
N LEU A 304 -5.97 5.56 -0.90
CA LEU A 304 -5.19 4.35 -1.09
C LEU A 304 -5.82 3.40 -2.11
N GLY A 305 -7.14 3.47 -2.29
CA GLY A 305 -7.86 2.59 -3.19
C GLY A 305 -9.36 2.58 -2.93
N VAL A 306 -10.03 1.51 -3.35
CA VAL A 306 -11.47 1.33 -3.17
C VAL A 306 -11.86 -0.08 -2.74
N HIS A 307 -13.02 -0.17 -2.11
CA HIS A 307 -13.80 -1.38 -1.97
C HIS A 307 -15.00 -1.25 -2.90
N TYR A 308 -14.94 -1.87 -4.07
CA TYR A 308 -15.94 -1.68 -5.12
C TYR A 308 -16.30 -3.02 -5.76
N SER A 309 -17.46 -3.57 -5.39
CA SER A 309 -18.02 -4.75 -6.05
C SER A 309 -19.53 -4.61 -6.14
N PRO A 310 -20.06 -4.05 -7.24
CA PRO A 310 -21.49 -3.74 -7.38
C PRO A 310 -22.43 -4.95 -7.24
N ARG A 311 -21.89 -6.17 -7.36
CA ARG A 311 -22.65 -7.43 -7.20
C ARG A 311 -22.76 -7.87 -5.75
N LEU A 312 -21.91 -7.35 -4.87
CA LEU A 312 -21.73 -7.85 -3.50
C LEU A 312 -21.97 -6.78 -2.43
N ASP A 313 -22.12 -5.52 -2.84
CA ASP A 313 -22.45 -4.42 -1.94
C ASP A 313 -23.97 -4.21 -1.81
N SER A 314 -24.36 -3.39 -0.84
CA SER A 314 -25.75 -2.98 -0.63
C SER A 314 -25.81 -1.54 -0.14
N LEU A 315 -26.90 -0.84 -0.46
CA LEU A 315 -27.08 0.54 -0.01
C LEU A 315 -27.14 0.59 1.53
N PRO A 316 -26.53 1.64 2.13
CA PRO A 316 -26.66 1.88 3.56
C PRO A 316 -28.09 2.33 3.89
N LEU A 317 -28.55 2.05 5.10
CA LEU A 317 -29.83 2.56 5.60
C LEU A 317 -29.62 4.00 6.08
N LEU A 318 -30.12 4.98 5.33
CA LEU A 318 -30.02 6.42 5.59
C LEU A 318 -31.37 7.11 5.38
N GLY A 319 -31.44 8.42 5.66
CA GLY A 319 -32.59 9.24 5.28
C GLY A 319 -32.82 9.24 3.76
N ALA A 320 -34.06 9.50 3.33
CA ALA A 320 -34.44 9.38 1.92
C ALA A 320 -33.64 10.29 0.96
N ASP A 321 -33.26 11.49 1.42
CA ASP A 321 -32.42 12.40 0.62
C ASP A 321 -30.95 11.96 0.60
N GLU A 322 -30.43 11.51 1.73
CA GLU A 322 -29.05 11.04 1.87
C GLU A 322 -28.80 9.77 1.05
N ILE A 323 -29.72 8.80 1.07
CA ILE A 323 -29.58 7.58 0.27
C ILE A 323 -29.66 7.89 -1.24
N ARG A 324 -30.46 8.89 -1.65
CA ARG A 324 -30.49 9.38 -3.04
C ARG A 324 -29.18 10.05 -3.41
N ALA A 325 -28.62 10.89 -2.55
CA ALA A 325 -27.33 11.54 -2.78
C ALA A 325 -26.19 10.52 -2.86
N PHE A 326 -26.14 9.57 -1.92
CA PHE A 326 -25.19 8.45 -1.93
C PHE A 326 -25.30 7.64 -3.22
N HIS A 327 -26.52 7.29 -3.64
CA HIS A 327 -26.72 6.52 -4.88
C HIS A 327 -26.28 7.30 -6.12
N LYS A 328 -26.51 8.63 -6.18
CA LYS A 328 -25.99 9.48 -7.26
C LYS A 328 -24.46 9.51 -7.29
N ALA A 329 -23.81 9.69 -6.15
CA ALA A 329 -22.35 9.67 -6.04
C ALA A 329 -21.77 8.31 -6.48
N ARG A 330 -22.36 7.21 -5.99
CA ARG A 330 -21.99 5.84 -6.39
C ARG A 330 -22.17 5.63 -7.89
N LYS A 331 -23.27 6.12 -8.48
CA LYS A 331 -23.51 6.06 -9.92
C LYS A 331 -22.44 6.83 -10.67
N ARG A 332 -22.08 8.04 -10.23
CA ARG A 332 -21.06 8.85 -10.87
C ARG A 332 -19.68 8.19 -10.82
N LEU A 333 -19.31 7.63 -9.67
CA LEU A 333 -18.10 6.83 -9.53
C LEU A 333 -18.08 5.64 -10.51
N ALA A 334 -19.20 4.94 -10.65
CA ALA A 334 -19.34 3.84 -11.61
C ALA A 334 -19.18 4.32 -13.07
N GLU A 335 -19.75 5.47 -13.43
CA GLU A 335 -19.59 6.07 -14.76
C GLU A 335 -18.12 6.40 -15.05
N LEU A 336 -17.39 6.96 -14.09
CA LEU A 336 -15.97 7.25 -14.22
C LEU A 336 -15.14 5.97 -14.37
N PHE A 337 -15.39 4.94 -13.55
CA PHE A 337 -14.69 3.66 -13.69
C PHE A 337 -14.89 3.00 -15.05
N ASN A 338 -16.04 3.18 -15.69
CA ASN A 338 -16.34 2.61 -17.01
C ASN A 338 -15.96 3.56 -18.16
N HIS A 339 -15.42 4.74 -17.88
CA HIS A 339 -15.10 5.72 -18.91
C HIS A 339 -13.79 5.34 -19.63
N PRO A 340 -13.75 5.33 -20.97
CA PRO A 340 -12.61 4.85 -21.74
C PRO A 340 -11.30 5.59 -21.44
N ASN A 341 -11.38 6.86 -21.03
CA ASN A 341 -10.19 7.63 -20.65
C ASN A 341 -9.44 7.06 -19.44
N TYR A 342 -10.05 6.23 -18.59
CA TYR A 342 -9.40 5.63 -17.41
C TYR A 342 -9.11 4.14 -17.58
N GLU A 343 -9.63 3.52 -18.63
CA GLU A 343 -9.59 2.07 -18.79
C GLU A 343 -8.48 1.64 -19.74
N VAL A 344 -7.54 0.85 -19.21
CA VAL A 344 -6.58 0.11 -20.01
C VAL A 344 -7.19 -1.23 -20.41
N ARG A 345 -7.04 -1.61 -21.69
CA ARG A 345 -7.52 -2.90 -22.23
C ARG A 345 -6.38 -3.65 -22.89
N PHE A 346 -6.25 -4.94 -22.59
CA PHE A 346 -5.30 -5.81 -23.30
C PHE A 346 -5.78 -7.25 -23.34
N ARG A 347 -5.29 -7.99 -24.33
CA ARG A 347 -5.42 -9.44 -24.37
C ARG A 347 -4.38 -10.05 -23.44
N LEU A 348 -4.80 -10.92 -22.53
CA LEU A 348 -3.91 -11.79 -21.75
C LEU A 348 -3.73 -13.11 -22.51
N ALA A 349 -2.56 -13.30 -23.12
CA ALA A 349 -2.25 -14.49 -23.92
C ALA A 349 -1.92 -15.70 -23.03
N ALA A 350 -1.96 -16.90 -23.60
CA ALA A 350 -1.52 -18.11 -22.90
C ALA A 350 -0.04 -17.99 -22.49
N GLY A 351 0.27 -18.28 -21.23
CA GLY A 351 1.60 -18.06 -20.64
C GLY A 351 1.86 -16.61 -20.20
N GLU A 352 0.86 -15.72 -20.26
CA GLU A 352 0.91 -14.42 -19.59
C GLU A 352 0.16 -14.47 -18.25
N LEU A 353 0.67 -13.72 -17.27
CA LEU A 353 0.07 -13.56 -15.95
C LEU A 353 -0.08 -12.07 -15.65
N MET A 354 -1.25 -11.66 -15.16
CA MET A 354 -1.43 -10.33 -14.58
C MET A 354 -1.37 -10.38 -13.07
N PHE A 355 -0.69 -9.40 -12.47
CA PHE A 355 -0.41 -9.27 -11.04
C PHE A 355 -0.78 -7.86 -10.62
N PHE A 356 -1.71 -7.69 -9.68
CA PHE A 356 -2.25 -6.37 -9.36
C PHE A 356 -2.70 -6.23 -7.92
N ASP A 357 -2.56 -5.03 -7.38
CA ASP A 357 -3.10 -4.60 -6.09
C ASP A 357 -4.64 -4.58 -6.20
N ASN A 358 -5.28 -5.51 -5.51
CA ASN A 358 -6.71 -5.73 -5.54
C ASN A 358 -7.51 -4.70 -4.71
N SER A 359 -6.82 -3.81 -3.98
CA SER A 359 -7.44 -2.66 -3.32
C SER A 359 -7.32 -1.37 -4.15
N ARG A 360 -6.27 -1.23 -4.97
CA ARG A 360 -6.04 -0.05 -5.81
C ARG A 360 -6.56 -0.20 -7.24
N VAL A 361 -6.28 -1.32 -7.90
CA VAL A 361 -6.57 -1.49 -9.32
C VAL A 361 -7.84 -2.31 -9.49
N LEU A 362 -8.89 -1.67 -10.01
CA LEU A 362 -10.08 -2.39 -10.40
C LEU A 362 -9.77 -3.18 -11.67
N HIS A 363 -10.25 -4.41 -11.70
CA HIS A 363 -10.09 -5.28 -12.86
C HIS A 363 -11.44 -5.72 -13.39
N GLY A 364 -11.45 -6.21 -14.61
CA GLY A 364 -12.64 -6.69 -15.29
C GLY A 364 -12.30 -7.38 -16.59
N ARG A 365 -13.33 -7.58 -17.42
CA ARG A 365 -13.15 -8.05 -18.78
C ARG A 365 -14.29 -7.62 -19.68
N THR A 366 -13.94 -7.39 -20.94
CA THR A 366 -14.93 -7.23 -22.02
C THR A 366 -15.71 -8.54 -22.26
N SER A 367 -16.86 -8.44 -22.93
CA SER A 367 -17.61 -9.62 -23.37
C SER A 367 -16.82 -10.43 -24.40
N PHE A 368 -17.17 -11.71 -24.55
CA PHE A 368 -16.58 -12.59 -25.56
C PHE A 368 -17.60 -13.65 -25.98
N ASN A 369 -17.41 -14.22 -27.16
CA ASN A 369 -18.25 -15.31 -27.64
C ASN A 369 -17.66 -16.65 -27.15
N PRO A 370 -18.41 -17.45 -26.36
CA PRO A 370 -17.91 -18.74 -25.85
C PRO A 370 -17.78 -19.79 -26.95
N SER A 371 -18.37 -19.57 -28.13
CA SER A 371 -18.26 -20.50 -29.26
C SER A 371 -16.94 -20.37 -30.02
N GLU A 372 -16.14 -19.32 -29.75
CA GLU A 372 -14.86 -19.09 -30.44
C GLU A 372 -13.76 -20.04 -29.95
N GLY A 373 -13.84 -20.47 -28.69
CA GLY A 373 -12.88 -21.41 -28.12
C GLY A 373 -12.84 -21.39 -26.60
N ALA A 374 -11.92 -22.15 -26.03
CA ALA A 374 -11.74 -22.26 -24.60
C ALA A 374 -11.06 -21.01 -24.01
N ARG A 375 -11.41 -20.71 -22.76
CA ARG A 375 -10.72 -19.72 -21.93
C ARG A 375 -10.51 -20.28 -20.54
N HIS A 376 -9.28 -20.27 -20.05
CA HIS A 376 -8.91 -20.86 -18.78
C HIS A 376 -7.80 -20.04 -18.14
N LEU A 377 -8.12 -19.43 -16.99
CA LEU A 377 -7.16 -18.77 -16.12
C LEU A 377 -7.12 -19.48 -14.76
N GLN A 378 -5.96 -19.44 -14.11
CA GLN A 378 -5.81 -19.81 -12.70
C GLN A 378 -5.46 -18.57 -11.90
N GLY A 379 -6.13 -18.37 -10.76
CA GLY A 379 -5.89 -17.23 -9.90
C GLY A 379 -5.41 -17.62 -8.51
N CYS A 380 -4.65 -16.74 -7.87
CA CYS A 380 -4.34 -16.84 -6.45
C CYS A 380 -4.24 -15.44 -5.83
N TYR A 381 -4.06 -15.38 -4.51
CA TYR A 381 -3.86 -14.14 -3.79
C TYR A 381 -2.56 -14.18 -2.99
N ILE A 382 -1.92 -13.02 -2.83
CA ILE A 382 -0.85 -12.79 -1.85
C ILE A 382 -1.14 -11.51 -1.06
N ASP A 383 -0.42 -11.25 0.02
CA ASP A 383 -0.55 -10.02 0.81
C ASP A 383 0.31 -8.86 0.24
N LEU A 384 -0.04 -7.61 0.58
CA LEU A 384 0.51 -6.38 -0.04
C LEU A 384 1.98 -6.10 0.30
N ASP A 385 2.48 -6.68 1.38
CA ASP A 385 3.81 -6.48 1.94
C ASP A 385 4.90 -7.22 1.16
N GLY A 386 4.58 -8.36 0.55
CA GLY A 386 5.54 -9.22 -0.15
C GLY A 386 6.46 -8.47 -1.13
N PRO A 387 5.94 -7.69 -2.09
CA PRO A 387 6.80 -6.96 -3.03
C PRO A 387 7.73 -5.93 -2.36
N ARG A 388 7.30 -5.28 -1.28
CA ARG A 388 8.14 -4.35 -0.51
C ARG A 388 9.25 -5.11 0.24
N GLU A 389 8.92 -6.26 0.81
CA GLU A 389 9.90 -7.15 1.45
C GLU A 389 10.97 -7.57 0.45
N ARG A 390 10.58 -8.07 -0.73
CA ARG A 390 11.52 -8.49 -1.79
C ARG A 390 12.39 -7.33 -2.29
N LEU A 391 11.85 -6.13 -2.42
CA LEU A 391 12.65 -4.95 -2.78
C LEU A 391 13.67 -4.61 -1.68
N SER A 392 13.25 -4.63 -0.40
CA SER A 392 14.14 -4.42 0.73
C SER A 392 15.27 -5.46 0.80
N GLU A 393 15.00 -6.72 0.50
CA GLU A 393 16.03 -7.78 0.42
C GLU A 393 17.09 -7.47 -0.64
N ILE A 394 16.69 -7.05 -1.84
CA ILE A 394 17.61 -6.67 -2.92
C ILE A 394 18.49 -5.50 -2.49
N ILE A 395 17.89 -4.44 -1.96
CA ILE A 395 18.61 -3.23 -1.53
C ILE A 395 19.61 -3.55 -0.41
N LYS A 396 19.22 -4.36 0.58
CA LYS A 396 20.12 -4.79 1.66
C LYS A 396 21.27 -5.65 1.13
N GLY A 397 21.00 -6.57 0.21
CA GLY A 397 22.03 -7.42 -0.41
C GLY A 397 23.06 -6.63 -1.22
N SER A 398 22.64 -5.59 -1.94
CA SER A 398 23.54 -4.69 -2.67
C SER A 398 24.49 -3.94 -1.74
N LYS A 399 23.97 -3.36 -0.64
CA LYS A 399 24.80 -2.62 0.35
C LYS A 399 25.87 -3.52 1.00
N GLN A 400 25.52 -4.76 1.35
CA GLN A 400 26.49 -5.73 1.90
C GLN A 400 27.59 -6.10 0.90
N THR A 401 27.28 -6.15 -0.39
CA THR A 401 28.26 -6.46 -1.44
C THR A 401 29.23 -5.28 -1.65
N GLU A 402 28.73 -4.05 -1.58
CA GLU A 402 29.54 -2.82 -1.68
C GLU A 402 30.45 -2.63 -0.44
N GLU A 403 29.98 -2.98 0.76
CA GLU A 403 30.79 -2.92 1.99
C GLU A 403 31.89 -4.00 2.04
N ALA A 404 31.72 -5.11 1.31
CA ALA A 404 32.66 -6.22 1.26
C ALA A 404 33.70 -6.12 0.12
N ALA A 405 33.50 -5.23 -0.85
CA ALA A 405 34.36 -4.99 -2.00
C ALA A 405 35.34 -3.83 -1.74
#